data_AF-A0A959RY88-F1
#
_entry.id   AF-A0A959RY88-F1
#
_cell.length_a   1.000
_cell.length_b   1.000
_cell.length_c   1.000
_cell.angle_alpha   90.00
_cell.angle_beta   90.00
_cell.angle_gamma   90.00
#
_symmetry.space_group_name_H-M   'P 1'
#
loop_
_entity.id
_entity.type
_entity.pdbx_description
1 polymer ?
#
loop_
_entity_poly.entity_id
_entity_poly.type
_entity_poly.pdbx_seq_one_letter_code
_entity_poly.pdbx_strand_id
1 'polypeptide(L)'
;MKKYLMKIFWSTFLLLICISCDGETQHEYQENISKPDTPETIVESFGCGNIFVYQYLDSLRALTVKLYGENLTLTKESQRIDLSNSDPRISVVLEIAGNSSDSIYFNFCDDVAYINSGVTTKYEATSGQLVYSVSEDNPIKEQRWETFYYITIKIENLHLYNKIKKEEIIINEIIFWNVAVGWLPG
;
A
#
# COMPACT_ATOMS: atom_id res chain seq x y z
N MET A 1 -63.51 -14.93 -2.15
CA MET A 1 -62.40 -13.98 -1.93
C MET A 1 -61.12 -14.68 -1.47
N LYS A 2 -60.50 -15.55 -2.28
CA LYS A 2 -59.27 -16.28 -1.87
C LYS A 2 -58.23 -16.50 -2.99
N LYS A 3 -58.44 -15.95 -4.19
CA LYS A 3 -57.57 -16.19 -5.37
C LYS A 3 -56.70 -15.01 -5.81
N TYR A 4 -56.81 -13.84 -5.17
CA TYR A 4 -56.05 -12.64 -5.57
C TYR A 4 -54.84 -12.34 -4.67
N LEU A 5 -54.73 -12.94 -3.48
CA LEU A 5 -53.59 -12.67 -2.58
C LEU A 5 -52.27 -13.33 -3.01
N MET A 6 -52.32 -14.38 -3.83
CA MET A 6 -51.11 -15.17 -4.15
C MET A 6 -50.28 -14.62 -5.31
N LYS A 7 -50.79 -13.64 -6.07
CA LYS A 7 -50.04 -13.00 -7.17
C LYS A 7 -49.22 -11.78 -6.71
N ILE A 8 -49.55 -11.17 -5.58
CA ILE A 8 -48.83 -10.00 -5.07
C ILE A 8 -47.51 -10.41 -4.40
N PHE A 9 -47.45 -11.62 -3.81
CA PHE A 9 -46.26 -12.07 -3.09
C PHE A 9 -45.09 -12.49 -3.99
N TRP A 10 -45.35 -12.80 -5.26
CA TRP A 10 -44.29 -13.12 -6.24
C TRP A 10 -43.73 -11.88 -6.94
N SER A 11 -44.40 -10.73 -6.85
CA SER A 11 -43.93 -9.48 -7.46
C SER A 11 -42.94 -8.71 -6.59
N THR A 12 -42.90 -8.97 -5.27
CA THR A 12 -41.99 -8.28 -4.34
C THR A 12 -40.64 -8.96 -4.18
N PHE A 13 -40.48 -10.23 -4.60
CA PHE A 13 -39.21 -10.96 -4.47
C PHE A 13 -38.24 -10.67 -5.64
N LEU A 14 -38.74 -10.22 -6.80
CA LEU A 14 -37.91 -9.94 -7.97
C LEU A 14 -37.23 -8.55 -7.96
N LEU A 15 -37.59 -7.69 -7.00
CA LEU A 15 -37.06 -6.32 -6.91
C LEU A 15 -35.85 -6.17 -5.97
N LEU A 16 -35.44 -7.26 -5.31
CA LEU A 16 -34.33 -7.27 -4.33
C LEU A 16 -32.99 -7.75 -4.91
N ILE A 17 -32.93 -8.14 -6.17
CA ILE A 17 -31.70 -8.73 -6.78
C ILE A 17 -30.81 -7.66 -7.46
N CYS A 18 -31.24 -6.40 -7.54
CA CYS A 18 -30.53 -5.37 -8.33
C CYS A 18 -29.72 -4.33 -7.52
N ILE A 19 -29.57 -4.47 -6.20
CA ILE A 19 -28.89 -3.44 -5.37
C ILE A 19 -27.67 -4.01 -4.64
N SER A 20 -26.79 -4.70 -5.35
CA SER A 20 -25.44 -4.94 -4.83
C SER A 20 -24.42 -5.07 -5.95
N CYS A 21 -24.42 -4.11 -6.88
CA CYS A 21 -23.14 -3.67 -7.41
C CYS A 21 -22.57 -2.73 -6.34
N ASP A 22 -21.70 -3.26 -5.48
CA ASP A 22 -20.69 -2.42 -4.83
C ASP A 22 -19.89 -1.83 -5.98
N GLY A 23 -20.26 -0.63 -6.41
CA GLY A 23 -19.43 0.15 -7.31
C GLY A 23 -18.14 0.40 -6.55
N GLU A 24 -17.04 -0.21 -6.98
CA GLU A 24 -15.71 0.20 -6.55
C GLU A 24 -15.66 1.72 -6.70
N THR A 25 -15.61 2.44 -5.59
CA THR A 25 -15.42 3.89 -5.60
C THR A 25 -14.11 4.15 -6.30
N GLN A 26 -14.19 4.66 -7.54
CA GLN A 26 -13.01 5.07 -8.28
C GLN A 26 -12.43 6.29 -7.58
N HIS A 27 -11.34 6.10 -6.85
CA HIS A 27 -10.57 7.20 -6.29
C HIS A 27 -9.85 7.92 -7.42
N GLU A 28 -10.18 9.20 -7.62
CA GLU A 28 -9.51 10.07 -8.56
C GLU A 28 -8.22 10.59 -7.91
N TYR A 29 -7.11 10.55 -8.66
CA TYR A 29 -5.80 11.06 -8.25
C TYR A 29 -5.32 12.04 -9.31
N GLN A 30 -4.57 13.07 -8.92
CA GLN A 30 -3.98 14.02 -9.85
C GLN A 30 -3.05 13.32 -10.87
N GLU A 31 -3.04 13.83 -12.11
CA GLU A 31 -2.61 13.20 -13.39
C GLU A 31 -1.21 12.56 -13.52
N ASN A 32 -0.43 12.35 -12.45
CA ASN A 32 0.97 11.90 -12.56
C ASN A 32 1.23 10.43 -12.25
N ILE A 33 0.26 9.71 -11.68
CA ILE A 33 0.38 8.28 -11.42
C ILE A 33 -0.86 7.59 -11.99
N SER A 34 -0.68 6.82 -13.06
CA SER A 34 -1.75 6.04 -13.66
C SER A 34 -1.90 4.70 -12.93
N LYS A 35 -3.14 4.22 -12.84
CA LYS A 35 -3.43 2.87 -12.34
C LYS A 35 -2.66 1.85 -13.20
N PRO A 36 -1.93 0.90 -12.61
CA PRO A 36 -1.26 -0.13 -13.40
C PRO A 36 -2.27 -1.01 -14.15
N ASP A 37 -1.95 -1.35 -15.40
CA ASP A 37 -2.81 -2.14 -16.31
C ASP A 37 -3.00 -3.61 -15.87
N THR A 38 -2.16 -4.10 -14.96
CA THR A 38 -2.21 -5.47 -14.44
C THR A 38 -2.56 -5.44 -12.94
N PRO A 39 -3.62 -6.12 -12.49
CA PRO A 39 -4.02 -6.14 -11.08
C PRO A 39 -3.19 -7.14 -10.23
N GLU A 40 -2.02 -7.57 -10.71
CA GLU A 40 -1.28 -8.64 -10.05
C GLU A 40 -0.46 -8.08 -8.88
N THR A 41 -0.71 -8.65 -7.69
CA THR A 41 -0.24 -8.30 -6.35
C THR A 41 -0.99 -7.17 -5.67
N ILE A 42 -2.07 -7.54 -4.96
CA ILE A 42 -2.74 -6.69 -3.97
C ILE A 42 -1.69 -6.25 -2.95
N VAL A 43 -1.44 -4.96 -2.91
CA VAL A 43 -0.61 -4.28 -1.92
C VAL A 43 -1.48 -4.10 -0.67
N GLU A 44 -1.34 -5.00 0.29
CA GLU A 44 -1.85 -4.76 1.64
C GLU A 44 -0.80 -3.97 2.41
N SER A 45 -1.19 -2.87 3.04
CA SER A 45 -0.31 -2.25 4.02
C SER A 45 -1.13 -1.63 5.13
N PHE A 46 -0.57 -1.71 6.32
CA PHE A 46 -1.03 -1.10 7.56
C PHE A 46 0.24 -0.66 8.29
N GLY A 47 0.19 0.31 9.18
CA GLY A 47 1.39 0.71 9.91
C GLY A 47 1.05 1.55 11.12
N CYS A 48 1.58 1.17 12.29
CA CYS A 48 1.51 2.00 13.48
C CYS A 48 2.53 3.17 13.36
N GLY A 49 2.07 4.43 13.43
CA GLY A 49 2.95 5.60 13.60
C GLY A 49 3.74 6.11 12.38
N ASN A 50 3.73 5.42 11.23
CA ASN A 50 4.37 5.87 9.99
C ASN A 50 3.62 5.30 8.79
N ILE A 51 3.76 5.94 7.63
CA ILE A 51 3.29 5.33 6.39
C ILE A 51 4.27 4.23 6.03
N PHE A 52 3.84 2.98 6.16
CA PHE A 52 4.60 1.80 5.81
C PHE A 52 3.85 1.03 4.73
N VAL A 53 4.36 1.02 3.50
CA VAL A 53 3.81 0.21 2.41
C VAL A 53 4.80 -0.87 2.00
N TYR A 54 4.30 -2.02 1.56
CA TYR A 54 5.15 -3.09 1.02
C TYR A 54 4.43 -3.84 -0.10
N GLN A 55 5.22 -4.40 -1.02
CA GLN A 55 4.73 -5.19 -2.13
C GLN A 55 5.66 -6.38 -2.33
N TYR A 56 5.09 -7.60 -2.33
CA TYR A 56 5.82 -8.79 -2.72
C TYR A 56 6.11 -8.73 -4.23
N LEU A 57 7.38 -8.86 -4.61
CA LEU A 57 7.79 -9.01 -6.00
C LEU A 57 7.72 -10.49 -6.42
N ASP A 58 7.92 -11.40 -5.47
CA ASP A 58 7.68 -12.84 -5.57
C ASP A 58 7.64 -13.45 -4.15
N SER A 59 7.65 -14.79 -4.04
CA SER A 59 7.62 -15.51 -2.77
C SER A 59 8.85 -15.32 -1.87
N LEU A 60 9.91 -14.69 -2.36
CA LEU A 60 11.19 -14.53 -1.66
C LEU A 60 11.65 -13.06 -1.60
N ARG A 61 10.88 -12.12 -2.16
CA ARG A 61 11.29 -10.73 -2.29
C ARG A 61 10.12 -9.80 -2.02
N ALA A 62 10.33 -8.79 -1.20
CA ALA A 62 9.38 -7.70 -0.99
C ALA A 62 10.07 -6.34 -0.99
N LEU A 63 9.49 -5.38 -1.71
CA LEU A 63 9.91 -4.00 -1.61
C LEU A 63 9.10 -3.31 -0.51
N THR A 64 9.78 -2.58 0.36
CA THR A 64 9.16 -1.79 1.43
C THR A 64 9.47 -0.31 1.23
N VAL A 65 8.51 0.53 1.58
CA VAL A 65 8.65 1.98 1.61
C VAL A 65 8.13 2.47 2.95
N LYS A 66 9.00 3.15 3.70
CA LYS A 66 8.66 3.83 4.95
C LYS A 66 8.77 5.32 4.75
N LEU A 67 7.71 6.05 5.07
CA LEU A 67 7.66 7.50 5.07
C LEU A 67 7.31 7.97 6.50
N TYR A 68 8.23 8.69 7.13
CA TYR A 68 8.06 9.12 8.52
C TYR A 68 7.15 10.36 8.60
N GLY A 69 5.91 10.15 9.06
CA GLY A 69 4.82 11.08 8.80
C GLY A 69 4.79 12.35 9.65
N GLU A 70 5.53 12.41 10.76
CA GLU A 70 5.61 13.61 11.62
C GLU A 70 6.13 14.87 10.87
N ASN A 71 6.77 14.69 9.71
CA ASN A 71 7.37 15.77 8.92
C ASN A 71 7.06 15.71 7.41
N LEU A 72 6.05 14.94 6.99
CA LEU A 72 5.63 14.84 5.60
C LEU A 72 4.27 15.50 5.41
N THR A 73 4.23 16.54 4.56
CA THR A 73 2.98 17.18 4.20
C THR A 73 2.20 16.26 3.27
N LEU A 74 1.21 15.55 3.83
CA LEU A 74 0.29 14.75 3.05
C LEU A 74 -0.69 15.68 2.35
N THR A 75 -0.55 15.79 1.02
CA THR A 75 -1.40 16.64 0.19
C THR A 75 -1.93 15.84 -0.98
N LYS A 76 -3.05 16.31 -1.54
CA LYS A 76 -3.61 15.79 -2.79
C LYS A 76 -2.67 15.99 -3.98
N GLU A 77 -1.79 16.98 -3.88
CA GLU A 77 -0.80 17.27 -4.92
C GLU A 77 0.30 16.22 -4.93
N SER A 78 0.70 15.82 -6.14
CA SER A 78 1.84 14.91 -6.33
C SER A 78 3.12 15.54 -5.80
N GLN A 79 3.75 14.89 -4.83
CA GLN A 79 5.05 15.26 -4.30
C GLN A 79 6.12 14.37 -4.93
N ARG A 80 7.28 14.96 -5.27
CA ARG A 80 8.41 14.24 -5.87
C ARG A 80 9.63 14.36 -4.97
N ILE A 81 10.33 13.25 -4.76
CA ILE A 81 11.52 13.17 -3.93
C ILE A 81 12.60 12.38 -4.66
N ASP A 82 13.79 12.94 -4.71
CA ASP A 82 14.99 12.27 -5.21
C ASP A 82 15.63 11.46 -4.08
N LEU A 83 15.65 10.13 -4.22
CA LEU A 83 16.21 9.19 -3.25
C LEU A 83 17.75 9.22 -3.22
N SER A 84 18.39 9.89 -4.18
CA SER A 84 19.86 10.07 -4.19
C SER A 84 20.32 11.00 -3.07
N ASN A 85 19.43 11.88 -2.61
CA ASN A 85 19.65 12.71 -1.43
C ASN A 85 19.11 11.93 -0.23
N SER A 86 19.99 11.46 0.65
CA SER A 86 19.61 10.68 1.82
C SER A 86 18.71 11.47 2.77
N ASP A 87 17.40 11.47 2.52
CA ASP A 87 16.41 11.99 3.44
C ASP A 87 16.15 10.91 4.50
N PRO A 88 16.55 11.12 5.77
CA PRO A 88 16.36 10.12 6.82
C PRO A 88 14.88 9.81 7.11
N ARG A 89 13.96 10.62 6.59
CA ARG A 89 12.51 10.41 6.71
C ARG A 89 11.94 9.45 5.67
N ILE A 90 12.78 8.93 4.78
CA ILE A 90 12.36 8.02 3.71
C ILE A 90 13.27 6.81 3.71
N SER A 91 12.68 5.63 3.74
CA SER A 91 13.39 4.38 3.63
C SER A 91 12.74 3.54 2.55
N VAL A 92 13.50 3.20 1.52
CA VAL A 92 13.08 2.25 0.48
C VAL A 92 14.04 1.08 0.52
N VAL A 93 13.52 -0.12 0.82
CA VAL A 93 14.33 -1.32 1.06
C VAL A 93 13.71 -2.52 0.37
N LEU A 94 14.52 -3.21 -0.43
CA LEU A 94 14.20 -4.54 -0.93
C LEU A 94 14.67 -5.57 0.10
N GLU A 95 13.73 -6.31 0.65
CA GLU A 95 13.97 -7.42 1.55
C GLU A 95 13.94 -8.73 0.75
N ILE A 96 15.02 -9.51 0.87
CA ILE A 96 15.16 -10.84 0.27
C ILE A 96 15.17 -11.87 1.39
N ALA A 97 14.27 -12.84 1.29
CA ALA A 97 14.12 -13.95 2.24
C ALA A 97 15.46 -14.69 2.41
N GLY A 98 15.79 -15.03 3.66
CA GLY A 98 16.95 -15.83 3.99
C GLY A 98 16.70 -17.32 3.75
N ASN A 99 16.59 -18.07 4.84
CA ASN A 99 16.51 -19.54 4.79
C ASN A 99 15.08 -20.08 4.57
N SER A 100 14.05 -19.23 4.62
CA SER A 100 12.64 -19.60 4.39
C SER A 100 11.89 -18.44 3.74
N SER A 101 10.87 -18.75 2.92
CA SER A 101 9.94 -17.74 2.39
C SER A 101 9.25 -16.94 3.50
N ASP A 102 9.01 -17.57 4.64
CA ASP A 102 8.35 -16.96 5.80
C ASP A 102 9.25 -15.97 6.54
N SER A 103 10.50 -15.78 6.09
CA SER A 103 11.42 -14.80 6.65
C SER A 103 11.06 -13.36 6.31
N ILE A 104 10.31 -13.13 5.23
CA ILE A 104 9.73 -11.83 4.92
C ILE A 104 8.35 -11.78 5.58
N TYR A 105 8.30 -11.12 6.73
CA TYR A 105 7.06 -10.87 7.45
C TYR A 105 7.14 -9.48 8.06
N PHE A 106 6.13 -8.65 7.81
CA PHE A 106 6.05 -7.30 8.34
C PHE A 106 5.01 -7.28 9.45
N ASN A 107 5.47 -7.22 10.70
CA ASN A 107 4.54 -6.96 11.79
C ASN A 107 4.27 -5.46 11.87
N PHE A 108 3.00 -5.07 11.98
CA PHE A 108 2.56 -3.69 11.83
C PHE A 108 2.59 -2.89 13.13
N CYS A 109 2.50 -3.56 14.29
CA CYS A 109 2.46 -2.92 15.60
C CYS A 109 3.35 -3.63 16.64
N ASP A 110 4.38 -4.36 16.17
CA ASP A 110 5.41 -5.04 16.98
C ASP A 110 4.88 -5.99 18.10
N ASP A 111 3.60 -6.35 18.07
CA ASP A 111 2.87 -7.18 19.03
C ASP A 111 2.99 -8.71 18.80
N VAL A 112 3.50 -9.14 17.65
CA VAL A 112 3.66 -10.53 17.22
C VAL A 112 5.02 -10.71 16.53
N ALA A 113 5.85 -11.61 17.08
CA ALA A 113 7.10 -12.05 16.47
C ALA A 113 6.99 -13.54 16.09
N TYR A 114 7.25 -13.89 14.84
CA TYR A 114 7.27 -15.28 14.37
C TYR A 114 8.68 -15.88 14.55
N ILE A 115 8.76 -17.19 14.76
CA ILE A 115 10.04 -17.88 15.00
C ILE A 115 11.02 -17.72 13.82
N ASN A 116 10.50 -17.54 12.60
CA ASN A 116 11.31 -17.34 11.38
C ASN A 116 11.32 -15.88 10.89
N SER A 117 10.60 -14.95 11.54
CA SER A 117 10.60 -13.54 11.14
C SER A 117 11.95 -12.92 11.48
N GLY A 118 12.62 -12.31 10.51
CA GLY A 118 13.73 -11.39 10.79
C GLY A 118 15.09 -11.69 10.17
N VAL A 119 15.27 -12.81 9.44
CA VAL A 119 16.51 -13.01 8.65
C VAL A 119 16.25 -12.69 7.18
N THR A 120 16.32 -11.40 6.86
CA THR A 120 16.24 -10.90 5.49
C THR A 120 17.57 -10.29 5.08
N THR A 121 17.98 -10.51 3.84
CA THR A 121 19.03 -9.70 3.21
C THR A 121 18.41 -8.41 2.71
N LYS A 122 18.97 -7.26 3.08
CA LYS A 122 18.44 -5.95 2.71
C LYS A 122 19.26 -5.28 1.61
N TYR A 123 18.59 -4.74 0.61
CA TYR A 123 19.18 -3.83 -0.38
C TYR A 123 18.53 -2.46 -0.14
N GLU A 124 19.35 -1.46 0.20
CA GLU A 124 18.88 -0.11 0.53
C GLU A 124 18.91 0.75 -0.73
N ALA A 125 17.92 1.63 -0.90
CA ALA A 125 17.90 2.54 -2.03
C ALA A 125 19.10 3.50 -1.97
N THR A 126 19.78 3.66 -3.11
CA THR A 126 20.89 4.60 -3.29
C THR A 126 20.54 5.74 -4.23
N SER A 127 19.57 5.54 -5.13
CA SER A 127 19.03 6.57 -6.03
C SER A 127 17.68 6.14 -6.59
N GLY A 128 16.98 7.09 -7.20
CA GLY A 128 15.67 6.90 -7.82
C GLY A 128 14.74 8.08 -7.54
N GLN A 129 13.58 8.10 -8.20
CA GLN A 129 12.58 9.14 -7.99
C GLN A 129 11.33 8.53 -7.34
N LEU A 130 11.02 8.96 -6.13
CA LEU A 130 9.78 8.62 -5.43
C LEU A 130 8.75 9.72 -5.67
N VAL A 131 7.59 9.35 -6.18
CA VAL A 131 6.43 10.22 -6.38
C VAL A 131 5.30 9.70 -5.50
N TYR A 132 4.66 10.55 -4.72
CA TYR A 132 3.52 10.13 -3.90
C TYR A 132 2.40 11.18 -3.91
N SER A 133 1.17 10.72 -3.70
CA SER A 133 -0.01 11.56 -3.55
C SER A 133 -1.03 10.85 -2.68
N VAL A 134 -1.92 11.62 -2.05
CA VAL A 134 -3.05 11.06 -1.30
C VAL A 134 -4.34 11.29 -2.09
N SER A 135 -5.27 10.33 -2.05
CA SER A 135 -6.62 10.41 -2.65
C SER A 135 -7.38 11.70 -2.27
N GLU A 136 -8.28 12.15 -3.15
CA GLU A 136 -9.13 13.32 -2.93
C GLU A 136 -10.11 13.18 -1.77
N ASP A 137 -10.56 11.97 -1.46
CA ASP A 137 -11.51 11.67 -0.38
C ASP A 137 -10.85 11.58 1.00
N ASN A 138 -9.60 12.02 1.12
CA ASN A 138 -8.84 11.92 2.35
C ASN A 138 -9.09 13.06 3.34
N PRO A 139 -9.13 12.77 4.65
CA PRO A 139 -9.07 11.42 5.24
C PRO A 139 -10.38 10.61 5.03
N ILE A 140 -10.24 9.31 4.75
CA ILE A 140 -11.36 8.40 4.41
C ILE A 140 -12.31 8.24 5.60
N LYS A 141 -11.73 8.21 6.81
CA LYS A 141 -12.43 8.18 8.09
C LYS A 141 -11.57 8.89 9.12
N GLU A 142 -12.10 9.97 9.70
CA GLU A 142 -11.64 10.50 10.97
C GLU A 142 -12.46 9.86 12.09
N GLN A 143 -11.84 8.96 12.84
CA GLN A 143 -12.34 8.61 14.17
C GLN A 143 -11.48 9.31 15.21
N ARG A 144 -12.00 9.43 16.44
CA ARG A 144 -11.41 10.23 17.52
C ARG A 144 -9.92 9.96 17.79
N TRP A 145 -9.39 8.82 17.34
CA TRP A 145 -8.02 8.37 17.55
C TRP A 145 -7.37 7.72 16.32
N GLU A 146 -8.08 7.67 15.18
CA GLU A 146 -7.61 6.97 13.99
C GLU A 146 -7.90 7.82 12.76
N THR A 147 -6.85 8.09 11.98
CA THR A 147 -6.99 8.75 10.68
C THR A 147 -6.43 7.84 9.61
N PHE A 148 -7.30 7.47 8.66
CA PHE A 148 -6.94 6.65 7.51
C PHE A 148 -6.87 7.49 6.23
N TYR A 149 -5.87 7.19 5.41
CA TYR A 149 -5.60 7.81 4.13
C TYR A 149 -5.41 6.73 3.07
N TYR A 150 -5.79 7.01 1.84
CA TYR A 150 -5.30 6.26 0.69
C TYR A 150 -4.12 6.99 0.09
N ILE A 151 -2.97 6.33 0.02
CA ILE A 151 -1.76 6.83 -0.61
C ILE A 151 -1.44 6.03 -1.87
N THR A 152 -1.01 6.73 -2.91
CA THR A 152 -0.41 6.12 -4.09
C THR A 152 1.05 6.53 -4.13
N ILE A 153 1.95 5.56 -4.27
CA ILE A 153 3.40 5.77 -4.37
C ILE A 153 3.88 5.15 -5.68
N LYS A 154 4.61 5.93 -6.48
CA LYS A 154 5.33 5.47 -7.66
C LYS A 154 6.83 5.66 -7.40
N ILE A 155 7.65 4.68 -7.76
CA ILE A 155 9.10 4.82 -7.76
C ILE A 155 9.63 4.51 -9.14
N GLU A 156 10.46 5.41 -9.67
CA GLU A 156 11.08 5.31 -11.00
C GLU A 156 12.61 5.22 -10.87
N ASN A 157 13.23 4.42 -11.74
CA ASN A 157 14.68 4.23 -11.83
C ASN A 157 15.32 3.98 -10.45
N LEU A 158 14.79 3.03 -9.70
CA LEU A 158 15.22 2.71 -8.34
C LEU A 158 16.49 1.85 -8.38
N HIS A 159 17.58 2.37 -7.81
CA HIS A 159 18.81 1.61 -7.59
C HIS A 159 18.89 1.20 -6.12
N LEU A 160 19.09 -0.09 -5.89
CA LEU A 160 19.15 -0.72 -4.57
C LEU A 160 20.51 -1.39 -4.40
N TYR A 161 21.22 -1.09 -3.33
CA TYR A 161 22.56 -1.61 -3.09
C TYR A 161 22.65 -2.42 -1.80
N ASN A 162 23.29 -3.59 -1.88
CA ASN A 162 23.66 -4.37 -0.71
C ASN A 162 25.14 -4.16 -0.36
N LYS A 163 25.39 -3.50 0.78
CA LYS A 163 26.74 -3.18 1.25
C LYS A 163 27.62 -4.41 1.58
N ILE A 164 27.01 -5.55 1.92
CA ILE A 164 27.69 -6.79 2.30
C ILE A 164 28.08 -7.59 1.06
N LYS A 165 27.11 -7.86 0.19
CA LYS A 165 27.28 -8.63 -1.05
C LYS A 165 27.94 -7.84 -2.18
N LYS A 166 27.97 -6.51 -2.09
CA LYS A 166 28.48 -5.60 -3.13
C LYS A 166 27.73 -5.72 -4.45
N GLU A 167 26.42 -5.91 -4.35
CA GLU A 167 25.52 -6.11 -5.47
C GLU A 167 24.53 -4.96 -5.59
N GLU A 168 24.17 -4.63 -6.82
CA GLU A 168 23.16 -3.64 -7.17
C GLU A 168 21.98 -4.31 -7.88
N ILE A 169 20.78 -3.85 -7.55
CA ILE A 169 19.53 -4.23 -8.21
C ILE A 169 18.87 -2.95 -8.72
N ILE A 170 18.41 -2.98 -9.96
CA ILE A 170 17.71 -1.87 -10.60
C ILE A 170 16.26 -2.28 -10.83
N ILE A 171 15.33 -1.43 -10.40
CA ILE A 171 13.90 -1.57 -10.65
C ILE A 171 13.45 -0.32 -11.43
N ASN A 172 13.01 -0.52 -12.67
CA ASN A 172 12.65 0.60 -13.56
C ASN A 172 11.43 1.37 -13.03
N GLU A 173 10.40 0.65 -12.61
CA GLU A 173 9.16 1.22 -12.11
C GLU A 173 8.50 0.26 -11.12
N ILE A 174 7.92 0.81 -10.06
CA ILE A 174 7.00 0.11 -9.17
C ILE A 174 5.93 1.08 -8.66
N ILE A 175 4.68 0.61 -8.56
CA ILE A 175 3.54 1.42 -8.16
C ILE A 175 2.79 0.72 -7.03
N PHE A 176 2.75 1.37 -5.87
CA PHE A 176 1.86 1.06 -4.77
C PHE A 176 0.57 1.86 -5.00
N TRP A 177 -0.47 1.20 -5.49
CA TRP A 177 -1.71 1.86 -5.89
C TRP A 177 -2.76 1.83 -4.78
N ASN A 178 -3.29 3.01 -4.41
CA ASN A 178 -4.44 3.13 -3.49
C ASN A 178 -4.28 2.33 -2.19
N VAL A 179 -3.12 2.47 -1.54
CA VAL A 179 -2.81 1.74 -0.31
C VAL A 179 -3.44 2.45 0.87
N ALA A 180 -4.26 1.74 1.65
CA ALA A 180 -4.79 2.26 2.90
C ALA A 180 -3.64 2.38 3.91
N VAL A 181 -3.42 3.58 4.44
CA VAL A 181 -2.42 3.85 5.48
C VAL A 181 -3.10 4.64 6.58
N GLY A 182 -2.81 4.36 7.84
CA GLY A 182 -3.50 5.06 8.92
C GLY A 182 -2.71 5.03 10.20
N TRP A 183 -2.97 6.03 11.04
CA TRP A 183 -2.37 6.12 12.36
C TRP A 183 -3.24 5.37 13.34
N LEU A 184 -2.83 4.17 13.71
CA LEU A 184 -3.34 3.53 14.92
C LEU A 184 -2.54 4.08 16.12
N PRO A 185 -3.20 4.47 17.22
CA PRO A 185 -2.48 4.72 18.47
C PRO A 185 -1.84 3.40 18.90
N GLY A 186 -0.53 3.40 19.06
CA GLY A 186 0.21 2.28 19.65
C GLY A 186 -0.09 2.10 21.13
#